data_AF-A0A9X2DAU5-F1
#
_entry.id   AF-A0A9X2DAU5-F1
#
_cell.length_a   1.000
_cell.length_b   1.000
_cell.length_c   1.000
_cell.angle_alpha   90.00
_cell.angle_beta   90.00
_cell.angle_gamma   90.00
#
_symmetry.space_group_name_H-M   'P 1'
#
loop_
_entity.id
_entity.type
_entity.pdbx_description
1 polymer ?
#
loop_
_entity_poly.entity_id
_entity_poly.type
_entity_poly.pdbx_seq_one_letter_code
_entity_poly.pdbx_strand_id
1 'polypeptide(L)'
;MLSIVAAEAPSVDHAVLEQWLKDASYVEGAHRVTVAWLRSRLPGYPRLPAPQLARGTPLTTDEFTYRLPWTREEFAAGLQFQDPPTEPLQALGAPEQLAAHAGEAARRLARALAGTAQWQRLRVSDAALSSSDRAQLTAARQAVADLLKSAAVDAHEPELAIPRHSYRQQVVSDRVGALTGPAREYADSFDAADRLVELAASDVFGQLAVYGAVDLTGVTDVAAHGVGSGTVEFTVEDTVHLDSGSVCWLDDPLLPDAVHLTSLNFRFDQAEGVRVQAAGQLLVGTAAVWPKPAP
;
A
#
# COMPACT_ATOMS: atom_id res chain seq x y z
N MET A 1 -27.00 -4.97 36.28
CA MET A 1 -26.48 -3.63 35.95
C MET A 1 -24.97 -3.68 36.15
N LEU A 2 -24.21 -3.89 35.07
CA LEU A 2 -22.76 -3.76 35.10
C LEU A 2 -22.43 -2.29 34.84
N SER A 3 -21.94 -1.61 35.87
CA SER A 3 -21.43 -0.25 35.77
C SER A 3 -20.13 -0.31 35.00
N ILE A 4 -20.13 0.14 33.74
CA ILE A 4 -18.91 0.43 33.00
C ILE A 4 -18.29 1.62 33.71
N VAL A 5 -17.25 1.37 34.51
CA VAL A 5 -16.36 2.43 34.99
C VAL A 5 -15.76 3.03 33.73
N ALA A 6 -16.12 4.29 33.43
CA ALA A 6 -15.42 5.07 32.43
C ALA A 6 -13.98 5.23 32.93
N ALA A 7 -13.10 4.32 32.51
CA ALA A 7 -11.67 4.53 32.64
C ALA A 7 -11.38 5.83 31.87
N GLU A 8 -10.85 6.84 32.56
CA GLU A 8 -10.24 7.98 31.89
C GLU A 8 -9.27 7.41 30.85
N ALA A 9 -9.49 7.76 29.58
CA ALA A 9 -8.55 7.38 28.54
C ALA A 9 -7.15 7.85 28.99
N PRO A 10 -6.12 6.99 28.93
CA PRO A 10 -4.79 7.39 29.35
C PRO A 10 -4.39 8.66 28.61
N SER A 11 -4.13 9.74 29.35
CA SER A 11 -3.73 11.01 28.77
C SER A 11 -2.24 10.96 28.47
N VAL A 12 -1.89 11.14 27.20
CA VAL A 12 -0.50 11.31 26.78
C VAL A 12 -0.13 12.77 26.96
N ASP A 13 1.04 13.04 27.57
CA ASP A 13 1.56 14.40 27.71
C ASP A 13 1.68 15.08 26.34
N HIS A 14 1.32 16.36 26.25
CA HIS A 14 1.30 17.10 24.97
C HIS A 14 2.66 17.13 24.29
N ALA A 15 3.76 17.28 25.05
CA ALA A 15 5.10 17.30 24.49
C ALA A 15 5.50 15.92 23.95
N VAL A 16 5.06 14.85 24.61
CA VAL A 16 5.25 13.46 24.13
C VAL A 16 4.47 13.25 22.83
N LEU A 17 3.21 13.71 22.78
CA LEU A 17 2.38 13.64 21.58
C LEU A 17 2.99 14.43 20.41
N GLU A 18 3.45 15.66 20.64
CA GLU A 18 4.10 16.49 19.61
C GLU A 18 5.38 15.83 19.07
N GLN A 19 6.23 15.30 19.95
CA GLN A 19 7.44 14.62 19.55
C GLN A 19 7.12 13.34 18.75
N TRP A 20 6.13 12.56 19.21
CA TRP A 20 5.67 11.38 18.48
C TRP A 20 5.12 11.73 17.09
N LEU A 21 4.30 12.79 16.98
CA LEU A 21 3.76 13.26 15.69
C LEU A 21 4.89 13.69 14.74
N LYS A 22 5.93 14.34 15.28
CA LYS A 22 7.11 14.73 14.50
C LYS A 22 7.87 13.52 13.99
N ASP A 23 8.11 12.52 14.85
CA ASP A 23 8.81 11.28 14.48
C ASP A 23 7.99 10.48 13.47
N ALA A 24 6.68 10.36 13.67
CA ALA A 24 5.76 9.74 12.72
C ALA A 24 5.80 10.44 11.36
N SER A 25 5.83 11.77 11.32
CA SER A 25 5.95 12.54 10.08
C SER A 25 7.28 12.29 9.36
N TYR A 26 8.40 12.12 10.07
CA TYR A 26 9.68 11.74 9.45
C TYR A 26 9.63 10.33 8.86
N VAL A 27 9.06 9.37 9.58
CA VAL A 27 8.91 7.98 9.09
C VAL A 27 8.01 7.94 7.85
N GLU A 28 6.87 8.62 7.90
CA GLU A 28 5.97 8.75 6.75
C GLU A 28 6.69 9.40 5.57
N GLY A 29 7.40 10.51 5.78
CA GLY A 29 8.17 11.20 4.74
C GLY A 29 9.19 10.28 4.08
N ALA A 30 9.94 9.51 4.87
CA ALA A 30 10.92 8.55 4.37
C ALA A 30 10.28 7.44 3.54
N HIS A 31 9.14 6.92 4.01
CA HIS A 31 8.37 5.95 3.28
C HIS A 31 7.86 6.51 1.94
N ARG A 32 7.23 7.69 1.95
CA ARG A 32 6.70 8.35 0.74
C ARG A 32 7.77 8.62 -0.31
N VAL A 33 8.96 9.06 0.10
CA VAL A 33 10.08 9.31 -0.80
C VAL A 33 10.54 8.03 -1.52
N THR A 34 10.58 6.90 -0.81
CA THR A 34 10.92 5.59 -1.40
C THR A 34 9.86 5.16 -2.43
N VAL A 35 8.58 5.27 -2.07
CA VAL A 35 7.48 4.90 -2.99
C VAL A 35 7.44 5.81 -4.21
N ALA A 36 7.61 7.12 -4.03
CA ALA A 36 7.67 8.08 -5.11
C ALA A 36 8.83 7.78 -6.08
N TRP A 37 10.00 7.39 -5.55
CA TRP A 37 11.12 6.98 -6.38
C TRP A 37 10.82 5.72 -7.19
N LEU A 38 10.17 4.71 -6.59
CA LEU A 38 9.73 3.50 -7.32
C LEU A 38 8.69 3.82 -8.40
N ARG A 39 7.68 4.64 -8.07
CA ARG A 39 6.67 5.15 -9.01
C ARG A 39 7.31 5.92 -10.17
N SER A 40 8.40 6.63 -9.94
CA SER A 40 9.12 7.37 -10.99
C SER A 40 9.70 6.47 -12.09
N ARG A 41 9.76 5.16 -11.86
CA ARG A 41 10.19 4.16 -12.86
C ARG A 41 9.06 3.68 -13.77
N LEU A 42 7.80 3.99 -13.45
CA LEU A 42 6.65 3.52 -14.22
C LEU A 42 6.72 4.03 -15.67
N PRO A 43 6.29 3.22 -16.65
CA PRO A 43 6.18 3.66 -18.04
C PRO A 43 5.32 4.92 -18.16
N GLY A 44 5.82 5.92 -18.89
CA GLY A 44 5.11 7.19 -19.10
C GLY A 44 5.27 8.21 -17.96
N TYR A 45 5.92 7.88 -16.84
CA TYR A 45 6.23 8.86 -15.79
C TYR A 45 7.17 9.96 -16.33
N PRO A 46 6.97 11.26 -15.96
CA PRO A 46 5.92 11.79 -15.09
C PRO A 46 4.59 12.13 -15.79
N ARG A 47 4.50 11.97 -17.12
CA ARG A 47 3.35 12.41 -17.93
C ARG A 47 2.29 11.32 -18.06
N LEU A 48 1.85 10.77 -16.93
CA LEU A 48 0.87 9.69 -16.87
C LEU A 48 -0.54 10.22 -17.20
N PRO A 49 -1.20 9.80 -18.30
CA PRO A 49 -2.54 10.26 -18.66
C PRO A 49 -3.68 9.60 -17.85
N ALA A 50 -3.37 8.86 -16.78
CA ALA A 50 -4.37 8.11 -16.00
C ALA A 50 -5.44 9.04 -15.36
N PRO A 51 -6.75 8.82 -15.59
CA PRO A 51 -7.82 9.56 -14.91
C PRO A 51 -7.82 9.38 -13.40
N GLN A 52 -7.29 8.26 -12.90
CA GLN A 52 -7.11 8.00 -11.47
C GLN A 52 -6.18 9.01 -10.79
N LEU A 53 -5.35 9.75 -11.56
CA LEU A 53 -4.48 10.83 -11.08
C LEU A 53 -5.10 12.23 -11.28
N ALA A 54 -6.39 12.32 -11.64
CA ALA A 54 -7.10 13.60 -11.62
C ALA A 54 -7.15 14.17 -10.19
N ARG A 55 -7.20 15.49 -10.05
CA ARG A 55 -7.27 16.15 -8.73
C ARG A 55 -8.50 15.70 -7.94
N GLY A 56 -8.32 15.42 -6.65
CA GLY A 56 -9.43 15.09 -5.72
C GLY A 56 -9.81 13.61 -5.71
N THR A 57 -9.15 12.79 -6.53
CA THR A 57 -9.26 11.32 -6.50
C THR A 57 -8.62 10.73 -5.25
N PRO A 58 -8.87 9.45 -4.92
CA PRO A 58 -8.20 8.78 -3.80
C PRO A 58 -6.66 8.78 -3.90
N LEU A 59 -6.09 8.96 -5.10
CA LEU A 59 -4.65 9.03 -5.32
C LEU A 59 -4.08 10.46 -5.30
N THR A 60 -4.87 11.51 -5.12
CA THR A 60 -4.37 12.91 -5.16
C THR A 60 -5.08 13.86 -4.21
N THR A 61 -5.92 13.34 -3.33
CA THR A 61 -6.65 14.12 -2.34
C THR A 61 -5.79 14.33 -1.10
N ASP A 62 -5.96 15.48 -0.44
CA ASP A 62 -5.35 15.77 0.86
C ASP A 62 -6.24 15.31 2.04
N GLU A 63 -7.32 14.61 1.72
CA GLU A 63 -8.26 14.03 2.68
C GLU A 63 -7.98 12.54 2.89
N PHE A 64 -8.66 11.95 3.87
CA PHE A 64 -8.59 10.53 4.16
C PHE A 64 -8.73 9.64 2.90
N THR A 65 -7.83 8.66 2.79
CA THR A 65 -7.84 7.65 1.74
C THR A 65 -7.08 6.41 2.21
N TYR A 66 -7.51 5.23 1.77
CA TYR A 66 -6.81 3.97 2.02
C TYR A 66 -5.65 3.71 1.03
N ARG A 67 -5.34 4.66 0.15
CA ARG A 67 -4.30 4.56 -0.88
C ARG A 67 -3.21 5.57 -0.59
N LEU A 68 -1.95 5.23 -0.85
CA LEU A 68 -0.86 6.21 -0.74
C LEU A 68 -0.99 7.31 -1.81
N PRO A 69 -1.27 8.57 -1.46
CA PRO A 69 -1.48 9.63 -2.44
C PRO A 69 -0.20 9.96 -3.21
N TRP A 70 -0.39 10.29 -4.48
CA TRP A 70 0.57 10.96 -5.34
C TRP A 70 0.50 12.47 -5.11
N THR A 71 1.64 13.09 -4.81
CA THR A 71 1.67 14.55 -4.62
C THR A 71 2.28 15.29 -5.80
N ARG A 72 2.03 16.59 -5.87
CA ARG A 72 2.58 17.44 -6.94
C ARG A 72 4.09 17.56 -6.83
N GLU A 73 4.60 17.57 -5.61
CA GLU A 73 6.03 17.64 -5.29
C GLU A 73 6.76 16.43 -5.87
N GLU A 74 6.16 15.23 -5.78
CA GLU A 74 6.73 14.00 -6.36
C GLU A 74 6.91 14.11 -7.88
N PHE A 75 5.86 14.56 -8.58
CA PHE A 75 5.92 14.80 -10.04
C PHE A 75 6.94 15.87 -10.42
N ALA A 76 7.10 16.90 -9.59
CA ALA A 76 8.01 18.02 -9.83
C ALA A 76 9.47 17.71 -9.44
N ALA A 77 9.71 16.71 -8.59
CA ALA A 77 11.02 16.41 -8.03
C ALA A 77 12.03 15.84 -9.04
N GLY A 78 11.59 15.42 -10.23
CA GLY A 78 12.51 14.88 -11.25
C GLY A 78 13.14 13.55 -10.85
N LEU A 79 12.47 12.78 -9.98
CA LEU A 79 12.95 11.52 -9.41
C LEU A 79 13.40 10.51 -10.46
N GLN A 80 12.82 10.54 -11.68
CA GLN A 80 13.18 9.66 -12.79
C GLN A 80 14.66 9.75 -13.20
N PHE A 81 15.33 10.85 -12.87
CA PHE A 81 16.74 11.10 -13.17
C PHE A 81 17.67 10.91 -11.98
N GLN A 82 17.13 10.54 -10.82
CA GLN A 82 17.86 10.42 -9.57
C GLN A 82 18.13 8.97 -9.21
N ASP A 83 19.22 8.77 -8.46
CA ASP A 83 19.47 7.53 -7.72
C ASP A 83 18.41 7.33 -6.61
N PRO A 84 18.24 6.10 -6.10
CA PRO A 84 17.34 5.87 -4.97
C PRO A 84 17.74 6.71 -3.76
N PRO A 85 16.76 7.32 -3.09
CA PRO A 85 17.01 8.20 -1.95
C PRO A 85 17.53 7.39 -0.75
N THR A 86 18.62 7.86 -0.15
CA THR A 86 19.22 7.26 1.06
C THR A 86 19.12 8.19 2.27
N GLU A 87 18.96 9.48 2.01
CA GLU A 87 18.84 10.55 2.98
C GLU A 87 17.71 10.32 3.98
N PRO A 88 16.51 9.82 3.59
CA PRO A 88 15.45 9.63 4.56
C PRO A 88 15.77 8.57 5.61
N LEU A 89 16.46 7.48 5.25
CA LEU A 89 16.89 6.47 6.22
C LEU A 89 17.97 7.02 7.15
N GLN A 90 18.89 7.83 6.62
CA GLN A 90 19.90 8.51 7.43
C GLN A 90 19.27 9.50 8.42
N ALA A 91 18.22 10.22 7.98
CA ALA A 91 17.46 11.12 8.85
C ALA A 91 16.72 10.36 9.97
N LEU A 92 16.35 9.10 9.73
CA LEU A 92 15.81 8.18 10.74
C LEU A 92 16.91 7.50 11.60
N GLY A 93 18.17 7.92 11.45
CA GLY A 93 19.30 7.42 12.25
C GLY A 93 19.94 6.13 11.74
N ALA A 94 19.58 5.66 10.53
CA ALA A 94 20.24 4.50 9.94
C ALA A 94 21.72 4.81 9.64
N PRO A 95 22.67 3.90 9.96
CA PRO A 95 24.05 4.04 9.54
C PRO A 95 24.18 4.17 8.03
N GLU A 96 25.20 4.89 7.55
CA GLU A 96 25.41 5.14 6.12
C GLU A 96 25.46 3.85 5.30
N GLN A 97 26.12 2.80 5.80
CA GLN A 97 26.18 1.51 5.09
C GLN A 97 24.79 0.86 4.96
N LEU A 98 23.94 0.97 5.98
CA LEU A 98 22.58 0.43 5.95
C LEU A 98 21.71 1.21 4.96
N ALA A 99 21.81 2.55 4.96
CA ALA A 99 21.10 3.40 4.01
C ALA A 99 21.53 3.09 2.56
N ALA A 100 22.83 2.92 2.30
CA ALA A 100 23.34 2.52 0.99
C ALA A 100 22.85 1.12 0.58
N HIS A 101 22.80 0.17 1.52
CA HIS A 101 22.27 -1.17 1.26
C HIS A 101 20.78 -1.14 0.88
N ALA A 102 19.98 -0.35 1.59
CA ALA A 102 18.58 -0.15 1.28
C ALA A 102 18.37 0.54 -0.08
N GLY A 103 19.23 1.50 -0.44
CA GLY A 103 19.23 2.10 -1.78
C GLY A 103 19.45 1.07 -2.89
N GLU A 104 20.44 0.18 -2.76
CA GLU A 104 20.63 -0.91 -3.74
C GLU A 104 19.47 -1.92 -3.70
N ALA A 105 18.88 -2.19 -2.53
CA ALA A 105 17.70 -3.02 -2.43
C ALA A 105 16.51 -2.41 -3.19
N ALA A 106 16.30 -1.09 -3.09
CA ALA A 106 15.29 -0.38 -3.88
C ALA A 106 15.57 -0.47 -5.40
N ARG A 107 16.84 -0.40 -5.83
CA ARG A 107 17.20 -0.65 -7.25
C ARG A 107 16.86 -2.07 -7.69
N ARG A 108 17.19 -3.07 -6.88
CA ARG A 108 16.84 -4.47 -7.17
C ARG A 108 15.32 -4.64 -7.26
N LEU A 109 14.58 -4.03 -6.34
CA LEU A 109 13.11 -4.05 -6.35
C LEU A 109 12.55 -3.40 -7.61
N ALA A 110 13.03 -2.21 -7.99
CA ALA A 110 12.62 -1.55 -9.23
C ALA A 110 12.86 -2.42 -10.48
N ARG A 111 14.01 -3.11 -10.55
CA ARG A 111 14.32 -4.06 -11.64
C ARG A 111 13.37 -5.27 -11.63
N ALA A 112 13.06 -5.81 -10.46
CA ALA A 112 12.14 -6.93 -10.31
C ALA A 112 10.71 -6.54 -10.71
N LEU A 113 10.22 -5.39 -10.21
CA LEU A 113 8.93 -4.81 -10.57
C LEU A 113 8.81 -4.62 -12.08
N ALA A 114 9.86 -4.10 -12.73
CA ALA A 114 9.91 -3.94 -14.18
C ALA A 114 9.79 -5.25 -14.96
N GLY A 115 10.04 -6.40 -14.33
CA GLY A 115 9.87 -7.75 -14.91
C GLY A 115 8.46 -8.32 -14.75
N THR A 116 7.62 -7.75 -13.88
CA THR A 116 6.29 -8.29 -13.57
C THR A 116 5.28 -8.10 -14.69
N ALA A 117 4.24 -8.95 -14.71
CA ALA A 117 3.20 -8.91 -15.73
C ALA A 117 2.43 -7.57 -15.72
N GLN A 118 2.16 -7.01 -14.55
CA GLN A 118 1.46 -5.74 -14.36
C GLN A 118 2.26 -4.60 -15.01
N TRP A 119 3.57 -4.55 -14.74
CA TRP A 119 4.46 -3.56 -15.34
C TRP A 119 4.58 -3.72 -16.85
N GLN A 120 4.66 -4.96 -17.34
CA GLN A 120 4.66 -5.22 -18.78
C GLN A 120 3.37 -4.78 -19.46
N ARG A 121 2.21 -5.07 -18.86
CA ARG A 121 0.92 -4.66 -19.40
C ARG A 121 0.80 -3.15 -19.47
N LEU A 122 1.25 -2.42 -18.44
CA LEU A 122 1.27 -0.95 -18.48
C LEU A 122 2.17 -0.42 -19.59
N ARG A 123 3.37 -0.99 -19.76
CA ARG A 123 4.30 -0.61 -20.84
C ARG A 123 3.70 -0.84 -22.23
N VAL A 124 3.06 -1.99 -22.44
CA VAL A 124 2.43 -2.34 -23.72
C VAL A 124 1.23 -1.45 -24.00
N SER A 125 0.36 -1.25 -23.00
CA SER A 125 -0.83 -0.40 -23.16
C SER A 125 -0.49 1.07 -23.39
N ASP A 126 0.53 1.64 -22.72
CA ASP A 126 0.98 3.01 -23.00
C ASP A 126 1.50 3.17 -24.44
N ALA A 127 2.27 2.19 -24.93
CA ALA A 127 2.76 2.18 -26.30
C ALA A 127 1.65 2.02 -27.34
N ALA A 128 0.53 1.37 -26.98
CA ALA A 128 -0.62 1.17 -27.86
C ALA A 128 -1.54 2.41 -27.95
N LEU A 129 -1.39 3.40 -27.07
CA LEU A 129 -2.25 4.59 -27.06
C LEU A 129 -2.06 5.46 -28.31
N SER A 130 -3.12 5.58 -29.09
CA SER A 130 -3.23 6.57 -30.16
C SER A 130 -3.51 7.98 -29.62
N SER A 131 -3.52 8.98 -30.50
CA SER A 131 -3.92 10.35 -30.15
C SER A 131 -5.37 10.44 -29.69
N SER A 132 -6.29 9.68 -30.28
CA SER A 132 -7.69 9.63 -29.85
C SER A 132 -7.86 8.98 -28.47
N ASP A 133 -7.09 7.94 -28.17
CA ASP A 133 -7.12 7.30 -26.85
C ASP A 133 -6.61 8.25 -25.76
N ARG A 134 -5.52 8.99 -26.04
CA ARG A 134 -4.99 10.02 -25.14
C ARG A 134 -5.98 11.17 -24.94
N ALA A 135 -6.74 11.55 -25.96
CA ALA A 135 -7.81 12.54 -25.84
C ALA A 135 -8.95 12.02 -24.94
N GLN A 136 -9.35 10.76 -25.07
CA GLN A 136 -10.35 10.13 -24.20
C GLN A 136 -9.91 10.11 -22.73
N LEU A 137 -8.66 9.71 -22.46
CA LEU A 137 -8.07 9.73 -21.12
C LEU A 137 -8.03 11.15 -20.53
N THR A 138 -7.65 12.14 -21.33
CA THR A 138 -7.61 13.54 -20.91
C THR A 138 -9.01 14.07 -20.57
N ALA A 139 -10.00 13.76 -21.41
CA ALA A 139 -11.39 14.15 -21.18
C ALA A 139 -11.95 13.49 -19.90
N ALA A 140 -11.67 12.20 -19.68
CA ALA A 140 -12.05 11.51 -18.47
C ALA A 140 -11.38 12.11 -17.22
N ARG A 141 -10.09 12.43 -17.30
CA ARG A 141 -9.35 13.09 -16.21
C ARG A 141 -9.96 14.45 -15.86
N GLN A 142 -10.31 15.25 -16.86
CA GLN A 142 -10.96 16.55 -16.64
C GLN A 142 -12.35 16.37 -15.99
N ALA A 143 -13.17 15.44 -16.50
CA ALA A 143 -14.48 15.16 -15.94
C ALA A 143 -14.42 14.68 -14.48
N VAL A 144 -13.46 13.83 -14.13
CA VAL A 144 -13.22 13.40 -12.74
C VAL A 144 -12.84 14.61 -11.88
N ALA A 145 -11.90 15.45 -12.33
CA ALA A 145 -11.47 16.63 -11.58
C ALA A 145 -12.62 17.63 -11.34
N ASP A 146 -13.56 17.75 -12.29
CA ASP A 146 -14.72 18.62 -12.16
C ASP A 146 -15.74 18.07 -11.16
N LEU A 147 -15.98 16.76 -11.16
CA LEU A 147 -16.90 16.08 -10.23
C LEU A 147 -16.36 16.00 -8.80
N LEU A 148 -15.04 16.02 -8.63
CA LEU A 148 -14.36 15.91 -7.33
C LEU A 148 -13.81 17.24 -6.82
N LYS A 149 -14.34 18.38 -7.31
CA LYS A 149 -14.10 19.69 -6.68
C LYS A 149 -14.64 19.68 -5.25
N SER A 150 -13.98 20.40 -4.33
CA SER A 150 -14.37 20.48 -2.91
C SER A 150 -15.87 20.68 -2.73
N ALA A 151 -16.45 21.70 -3.36
CA ALA A 151 -17.87 22.00 -3.26
C ALA A 151 -18.81 20.84 -3.68
N ALA A 152 -18.40 20.01 -4.64
CA ALA A 152 -19.19 18.85 -5.07
C ALA A 152 -19.08 17.69 -4.07
N VAL A 153 -17.89 17.47 -3.50
CA VAL A 153 -17.70 16.48 -2.42
C VAL A 153 -18.43 16.91 -1.15
N ASP A 154 -18.34 18.18 -0.78
CA ASP A 154 -19.00 18.76 0.39
C ASP A 154 -20.54 18.71 0.25
N ALA A 155 -21.06 18.92 -0.97
CA ALA A 155 -22.48 18.76 -1.26
C ALA A 155 -22.96 17.30 -1.22
N HIS A 156 -22.07 16.33 -1.45
CA HIS A 156 -22.38 14.90 -1.33
C HIS A 156 -22.37 14.42 0.13
N GLU A 157 -21.30 14.74 0.85
CA GLU A 157 -21.12 14.43 2.27
C GLU A 157 -20.21 15.49 2.92
N PRO A 158 -20.71 16.34 3.84
CA PRO A 158 -19.93 17.46 4.36
C PRO A 158 -18.88 17.07 5.42
N GLU A 159 -19.07 15.97 6.16
CA GLU A 159 -18.31 15.75 7.40
C GLU A 159 -17.60 14.39 7.44
N LEU A 160 -18.23 13.34 6.93
CA LEU A 160 -17.74 11.98 7.16
C LEU A 160 -16.68 11.56 6.13
N ALA A 161 -15.47 11.29 6.62
CA ALA A 161 -14.32 10.90 5.80
C ALA A 161 -14.54 9.63 4.94
N ILE A 162 -15.16 8.59 5.51
CA ILE A 162 -15.35 7.30 4.82
C ILE A 162 -16.34 7.44 3.65
N PRO A 163 -17.56 7.98 3.80
CA PRO A 163 -18.45 8.19 2.65
C PRO A 163 -17.87 9.11 1.59
N ARG A 164 -17.13 10.16 1.98
CA ARG A 164 -16.40 11.03 1.02
C ARG A 164 -15.36 10.25 0.23
N HIS A 165 -14.62 9.34 0.87
CA HIS A 165 -13.69 8.44 0.18
C HIS A 165 -14.43 7.50 -0.79
N SER A 166 -15.51 6.86 -0.35
CA SER A 166 -16.33 5.98 -1.20
C SER A 166 -16.89 6.71 -2.41
N TYR A 167 -17.34 7.96 -2.25
CA TYR A 167 -17.79 8.80 -3.36
C TYR A 167 -16.69 9.03 -4.39
N ARG A 168 -15.48 9.39 -3.95
CA ARG A 168 -14.32 9.56 -4.83
C ARG A 168 -13.98 8.29 -5.59
N GLN A 169 -13.98 7.14 -4.92
CA GLN A 169 -13.76 5.85 -5.55
C GLN A 169 -14.82 5.56 -6.61
N GLN A 170 -16.09 5.78 -6.30
CA GLN A 170 -17.20 5.55 -7.22
C GLN A 170 -17.07 6.42 -8.48
N VAL A 171 -16.81 7.73 -8.32
CA VAL A 171 -16.64 8.65 -9.46
C VAL A 171 -15.48 8.21 -10.36
N VAL A 172 -14.35 7.79 -9.79
CA VAL A 172 -13.22 7.28 -10.57
C VAL A 172 -13.59 5.98 -11.28
N SER A 173 -14.21 5.04 -10.56
CA SER A 173 -14.64 3.75 -11.08
C SER A 173 -15.59 3.90 -12.27
N ASP A 174 -16.59 4.78 -12.17
CA ASP A 174 -17.54 5.05 -13.24
C ASP A 174 -16.88 5.66 -14.47
N ARG A 175 -15.91 6.56 -14.26
CA ARG A 175 -15.22 7.26 -15.36
C ARG A 175 -14.21 6.39 -16.08
N VAL A 176 -13.48 5.55 -15.35
CA VAL A 176 -12.65 4.48 -15.95
C VAL A 176 -13.57 3.44 -16.61
N GLY A 177 -14.69 3.14 -15.97
CA GLY A 177 -15.87 2.40 -16.45
C GLY A 177 -16.24 2.69 -17.89
N ALA A 178 -16.36 3.98 -18.19
CA ALA A 178 -16.83 4.51 -19.47
C ALA A 178 -15.74 4.64 -20.55
N LEU A 179 -14.47 4.39 -20.23
CA LEU A 179 -13.40 4.32 -21.24
C LEU A 179 -13.59 3.09 -22.12
N THR A 180 -13.02 3.12 -23.33
CA THR A 180 -13.14 2.05 -24.31
C THR A 180 -11.80 1.72 -24.93
N GLY A 181 -11.60 0.47 -25.37
CA GLY A 181 -10.43 0.06 -26.13
C GLY A 181 -9.10 0.33 -25.40
N PRO A 182 -8.05 0.79 -26.11
CA PRO A 182 -6.72 0.98 -25.52
C PRO A 182 -6.68 1.96 -24.33
N ALA A 183 -7.54 2.98 -24.32
CA ALA A 183 -7.64 3.91 -23.19
C ALA A 183 -8.07 3.19 -21.89
N ARG A 184 -9.04 2.28 -22.01
CA ARG A 184 -9.49 1.47 -20.87
C ARG A 184 -8.39 0.55 -20.37
N GLU A 185 -7.76 -0.18 -21.29
CA GLU A 185 -6.68 -1.12 -20.98
C GLU A 185 -5.49 -0.43 -20.31
N TYR A 186 -5.13 0.78 -20.75
CA TYR A 186 -4.13 1.60 -20.10
C TYR A 186 -4.52 1.97 -18.67
N ALA A 187 -5.76 2.45 -18.47
CA ALA A 187 -6.22 2.86 -17.15
C ALA A 187 -6.23 1.68 -16.15
N ASP A 188 -6.71 0.50 -16.56
CA ASP A 188 -6.69 -0.70 -15.72
C ASP A 188 -5.26 -1.17 -15.43
N SER A 189 -4.38 -1.16 -16.45
CA SER A 189 -2.97 -1.53 -16.30
C SER A 189 -2.21 -0.57 -15.37
N PHE A 190 -2.55 0.72 -15.39
CA PHE A 190 -2.00 1.71 -14.47
C PHE A 190 -2.37 1.40 -13.01
N ASP A 191 -3.65 1.15 -12.70
CA ASP A 191 -4.07 0.84 -11.32
C ASP A 191 -3.41 -0.46 -10.83
N ALA A 192 -3.31 -1.49 -11.67
CA ALA A 192 -2.64 -2.74 -11.33
C ALA A 192 -1.14 -2.54 -11.03
N ALA A 193 -0.45 -1.71 -11.81
CA ALA A 193 0.97 -1.43 -11.59
C ALA A 193 1.21 -0.54 -10.36
N ASP A 194 0.38 0.47 -10.12
CA ASP A 194 0.46 1.34 -8.93
C ASP A 194 0.17 0.56 -7.65
N ARG A 195 -0.87 -0.30 -7.64
CA ARG A 195 -1.15 -1.20 -6.51
C ARG A 195 -0.02 -2.16 -6.22
N LEU A 196 0.65 -2.67 -7.26
CA LEU A 196 1.80 -3.54 -7.07
C LEU A 196 2.99 -2.77 -6.46
N VAL A 197 3.22 -1.53 -6.86
CA VAL A 197 4.25 -0.67 -6.24
C VAL A 197 3.92 -0.43 -4.78
N GLU A 198 2.66 -0.08 -4.48
CA GLU A 198 2.19 0.15 -3.11
C GLU A 198 2.36 -1.10 -2.24
N LEU A 199 1.84 -2.26 -2.67
CA LEU A 199 2.04 -3.52 -1.96
C LEU A 199 3.53 -3.83 -1.72
N ALA A 200 4.35 -3.73 -2.78
CA ALA A 200 5.75 -4.09 -2.68
C ALA A 200 6.53 -3.12 -1.79
N ALA A 201 6.23 -1.82 -1.84
CA ALA A 201 7.02 -0.78 -1.18
C ALA A 201 6.52 -0.42 0.22
N SER A 202 5.19 -0.43 0.42
CA SER A 202 4.52 -0.09 1.68
C SER A 202 4.38 -1.28 2.58
N ASP A 203 3.84 -2.39 2.07
CA ASP A 203 3.47 -3.50 2.94
C ASP A 203 4.65 -4.46 3.15
N VAL A 204 5.45 -4.69 2.10
CA VAL A 204 6.51 -5.71 2.14
C VAL A 204 7.91 -5.13 2.38
N PHE A 205 8.34 -4.15 1.58
CA PHE A 205 9.75 -3.72 1.57
C PHE A 205 10.22 -3.13 2.90
N GLY A 206 9.42 -2.24 3.51
CA GLY A 206 9.76 -1.63 4.79
C GLY A 206 9.98 -2.67 5.88
N GLN A 207 9.08 -3.65 5.97
CA GLN A 207 9.21 -4.74 6.92
C GLN A 207 10.46 -5.58 6.64
N LEU A 208 10.65 -6.06 5.41
CA LEU A 208 11.75 -6.99 5.09
C LEU A 208 13.13 -6.33 5.18
N ALA A 209 13.24 -5.05 4.82
CA ALA A 209 14.52 -4.34 4.84
C ALA A 209 14.96 -3.98 6.27
N VAL A 210 14.02 -3.77 7.20
CA VAL A 210 14.31 -3.28 8.56
C VAL A 210 14.19 -4.39 9.60
N TYR A 211 13.10 -5.15 9.56
CA TYR A 211 12.73 -6.13 10.59
C TYR A 211 12.91 -7.59 10.12
N GLY A 212 13.00 -7.82 8.81
CA GLY A 212 13.01 -9.17 8.23
C GLY A 212 11.62 -9.81 8.23
N ALA A 213 11.57 -11.13 8.03
CA ALA A 213 10.30 -11.86 8.14
C ALA A 213 10.00 -12.21 9.59
N VAL A 214 8.71 -12.21 9.94
CA VAL A 214 8.23 -12.74 11.21
C VAL A 214 7.97 -14.24 11.05
N ASP A 215 8.56 -15.06 11.92
CA ASP A 215 8.22 -16.48 12.02
C ASP A 215 7.16 -16.67 13.10
N LEU A 216 6.03 -17.25 12.74
CA LEU A 216 4.91 -17.52 13.63
C LEU A 216 4.89 -19.00 14.01
N THR A 217 5.30 -19.25 15.25
CA THR A 217 5.21 -20.57 15.89
C THR A 217 3.92 -20.70 16.70
N GLY A 218 3.41 -21.93 16.85
CA GLY A 218 2.23 -22.19 17.69
C GLY A 218 0.90 -21.72 17.07
N VAL A 219 0.86 -21.57 15.76
CA VAL A 219 -0.35 -21.22 15.01
C VAL A 219 -1.36 -22.38 15.10
N THR A 220 -2.64 -22.05 15.30
CA THR A 220 -3.74 -23.02 15.39
C THR A 220 -4.88 -22.67 14.44
N ASP A 221 -5.85 -23.57 14.27
CA ASP A 221 -7.05 -23.38 13.43
C ASP A 221 -6.77 -22.92 11.99
N VAL A 222 -5.68 -23.45 11.41
CA VAL A 222 -5.26 -23.08 10.05
C VAL A 222 -6.27 -23.59 9.02
N ALA A 223 -6.83 -22.67 8.25
CA ALA A 223 -7.74 -22.95 7.16
C ALA A 223 -7.31 -22.20 5.89
N ALA A 224 -7.07 -22.94 4.81
CA ALA A 224 -6.74 -22.38 3.51
C ALA A 224 -7.92 -22.46 2.55
N HIS A 225 -8.27 -21.34 1.93
CA HIS A 225 -9.43 -21.18 1.06
C HIS A 225 -8.99 -20.78 -0.36
N GLY A 226 -9.37 -21.57 -1.36
CA GLY A 226 -9.15 -21.28 -2.79
C GLY A 226 -7.89 -21.90 -3.39
N VAL A 227 -7.99 -22.37 -4.65
CA VAL A 227 -6.88 -23.02 -5.37
C VAL A 227 -6.02 -21.95 -6.06
N GLY A 228 -4.74 -21.85 -5.67
CA GLY A 228 -3.71 -21.09 -6.40
C GLY A 228 -3.47 -19.63 -6.00
N SER A 229 -4.33 -19.00 -5.20
CA SER A 229 -4.13 -17.64 -4.65
C SER A 229 -4.60 -17.51 -3.20
N GLY A 230 -4.65 -18.64 -2.49
CA GLY A 230 -5.57 -18.88 -1.38
C GLY A 230 -5.48 -17.89 -0.23
N THR A 231 -6.64 -17.56 0.33
CA THR A 231 -6.73 -16.87 1.61
C THR A 231 -6.48 -17.88 2.72
N VAL A 232 -5.59 -17.55 3.64
CA VAL A 232 -5.31 -18.37 4.81
C VAL A 232 -5.88 -17.67 6.03
N GLU A 233 -6.63 -18.39 6.84
CA GLU A 233 -7.09 -17.97 8.16
C GLU A 233 -6.42 -18.83 9.22
N PHE A 234 -6.06 -18.23 10.35
CA PHE A 234 -5.43 -18.94 11.45
C PHE A 234 -5.54 -18.16 12.76
N THR A 235 -5.26 -18.82 13.88
CA THR A 235 -5.28 -18.25 15.22
C THR A 235 -3.88 -18.23 15.82
N VAL A 236 -3.50 -17.12 16.45
CA VAL A 236 -2.29 -17.00 17.27
C VAL A 236 -2.61 -16.51 18.68
N GLU A 237 -1.74 -16.86 19.61
CA GLU A 237 -1.77 -16.32 20.97
C GLU A 237 -1.23 -14.88 21.00
N ASP A 238 -1.77 -14.05 21.89
CA ASP A 238 -1.51 -12.59 22.05
C ASP A 238 -0.07 -12.20 22.40
N THR A 239 0.86 -13.16 22.41
CA THR A 239 2.27 -12.88 22.72
C THR A 239 3.07 -12.40 21.51
N VAL A 240 2.50 -12.48 20.30
CA VAL A 240 3.15 -12.02 19.08
C VAL A 240 2.55 -10.71 18.60
N HIS A 241 3.37 -9.66 18.55
CA HIS A 241 3.00 -8.40 17.91
C HIS A 241 2.86 -8.61 16.40
N LEU A 242 1.61 -8.67 15.94
CA LEU A 242 1.25 -8.74 14.53
C LEU A 242 0.52 -7.47 14.13
N ASP A 243 0.89 -6.94 12.97
CA ASP A 243 0.17 -5.85 12.32
C ASP A 243 -0.43 -6.32 10.99
N SER A 244 -1.61 -5.80 10.66
CA SER A 244 -2.16 -5.95 9.31
C SER A 244 -1.18 -5.32 8.30
N GLY A 245 -0.95 -5.98 7.18
CA GLY A 245 0.09 -5.63 6.20
C GLY A 245 1.41 -6.39 6.38
N SER A 246 1.60 -7.10 7.51
CA SER A 246 2.86 -7.82 7.73
C SER A 246 2.97 -9.08 6.88
N VAL A 247 4.19 -9.43 6.48
CA VAL A 247 4.54 -10.72 5.88
C VAL A 247 5.12 -11.65 6.94
N CYS A 248 4.52 -12.84 7.09
CA CYS A 248 4.94 -13.83 8.06
C CYS A 248 5.12 -15.23 7.43
N TRP A 249 5.90 -16.07 8.09
CA TRP A 249 5.97 -17.51 7.85
C TRP A 249 5.14 -18.22 8.90
N LEU A 250 4.30 -19.16 8.49
CA LEU A 250 3.58 -20.02 9.42
C LEU A 250 4.42 -21.26 9.69
N ASP A 251 4.44 -21.74 10.93
CA ASP A 251 5.01 -23.05 11.26
C ASP A 251 4.02 -24.19 10.93
N ASP A 252 3.49 -24.19 9.70
CA ASP A 252 2.61 -25.23 9.17
C ASP A 252 3.25 -25.84 7.92
N PRO A 253 3.57 -27.15 7.91
CA PRO A 253 4.23 -27.81 6.79
C PRO A 253 3.37 -27.86 5.51
N LEU A 254 2.05 -27.64 5.60
CA LEU A 254 1.14 -27.57 4.46
C LEU A 254 1.09 -26.19 3.82
N LEU A 255 1.57 -25.15 4.52
CA LEU A 255 1.66 -23.78 4.03
C LEU A 255 3.13 -23.34 4.04
N PRO A 256 3.94 -23.89 3.12
CA PRO A 256 5.36 -23.61 3.09
C PRO A 256 5.68 -22.20 2.61
N ASP A 257 4.74 -21.45 2.04
CA ASP A 257 4.92 -20.11 1.50
C ASP A 257 4.56 -19.03 2.54
N ALA A 258 5.17 -17.85 2.42
CA ALA A 258 4.87 -16.70 3.26
C ALA A 258 3.42 -16.20 3.08
N VAL A 259 2.85 -15.62 4.13
CA VAL A 259 1.50 -15.06 4.16
C VAL A 259 1.59 -13.54 4.36
N HIS A 260 0.90 -12.79 3.51
CA HIS A 260 0.69 -11.36 3.69
C HIS A 260 -0.61 -11.13 4.47
N LEU A 261 -0.51 -10.63 5.70
CA LEU A 261 -1.65 -10.42 6.59
C LEU A 261 -2.54 -9.29 6.08
N THR A 262 -3.83 -9.58 5.89
CA THR A 262 -4.81 -8.61 5.41
C THR A 262 -5.81 -8.20 6.48
N SER A 263 -5.92 -8.98 7.57
CA SER A 263 -6.79 -8.65 8.69
C SER A 263 -6.35 -9.32 9.98
N LEU A 264 -6.57 -8.63 11.10
CA LEU A 264 -6.43 -9.15 12.45
C LEU A 264 -7.73 -8.87 13.20
N ASN A 265 -8.26 -9.87 13.89
CA ASN A 265 -9.46 -9.76 14.71
C ASN A 265 -9.15 -10.26 16.11
N PHE A 266 -9.19 -9.33 17.08
CA PHE A 266 -8.88 -9.60 18.47
C PHE A 266 -10.15 -10.05 19.19
N ARG A 267 -10.13 -11.28 19.69
CA ARG A 267 -11.19 -11.83 20.54
C ARG A 267 -10.71 -11.88 21.98
N PHE A 268 -11.49 -11.28 22.86
CA PHE A 268 -11.23 -11.23 24.30
C PHE A 268 -12.27 -12.10 25.00
N ASP A 269 -11.81 -13.16 25.66
CA ASP A 269 -12.63 -13.97 26.54
C ASP A 269 -12.01 -14.09 27.93
N GLN A 270 -12.84 -14.10 28.98
CA GLN A 270 -12.38 -14.20 30.37
C GLN A 270 -11.82 -15.59 30.72
N ALA A 271 -12.18 -16.64 29.97
CA ALA A 271 -11.67 -17.98 30.19
C ALA A 271 -10.41 -18.29 29.37
N GLU A 272 -10.38 -17.86 28.11
CA GLU A 272 -9.32 -18.21 27.16
C GLU A 272 -8.28 -17.09 26.92
N GLY A 273 -8.48 -15.91 27.52
CA GLY A 273 -7.60 -14.76 27.33
C GLY A 273 -7.82 -14.05 25.98
N VAL A 274 -6.77 -13.41 25.48
CA VAL A 274 -6.78 -12.74 24.18
C VAL A 274 -6.34 -13.73 23.11
N ARG A 275 -7.15 -13.88 22.07
CA ARG A 275 -6.80 -14.62 20.85
C ARG A 275 -6.88 -13.71 19.65
N VAL A 276 -5.91 -13.84 18.77
CA VAL A 276 -5.89 -13.08 17.52
C VAL A 276 -6.23 -14.03 16.39
N GLN A 277 -7.38 -13.82 15.77
CA GLN A 277 -7.74 -14.47 14.52
C GLN A 277 -7.18 -13.63 13.37
N ALA A 278 -6.22 -14.19 12.64
CA ALA A 278 -5.58 -13.55 11.51
C ALA A 278 -6.14 -14.13 10.20
N ALA A 279 -6.19 -13.29 9.16
CA ALA A 279 -6.36 -13.74 7.80
C ALA A 279 -5.37 -13.02 6.89
N GLY A 280 -4.92 -13.71 5.85
CA GLY A 280 -3.96 -13.19 4.90
C GLY A 280 -4.00 -13.88 3.56
N GLN A 281 -3.25 -13.33 2.62
CA GLN A 281 -3.08 -13.89 1.29
C GLN A 281 -1.79 -14.67 1.21
N LEU A 282 -1.87 -15.93 0.75
CA LEU A 282 -0.70 -16.76 0.52
C LEU A 282 0.12 -16.19 -0.66
N LEU A 283 1.40 -15.94 -0.41
CA LEU A 283 2.36 -15.49 -1.42
C LEU A 283 3.00 -16.71 -2.09
N VAL A 284 2.24 -17.35 -2.98
CA VAL A 284 2.60 -18.63 -3.61
C VAL A 284 3.98 -18.57 -4.28
N GLY A 285 4.81 -19.58 -4.00
CA GLY A 285 6.14 -19.75 -4.56
C GLY A 285 7.25 -18.95 -3.86
N THR A 286 6.93 -18.24 -2.78
CA THR A 286 7.94 -17.54 -1.96
C THR A 286 8.95 -18.51 -1.35
N ALA A 287 8.53 -19.70 -0.92
CA ALA A 287 9.42 -20.72 -0.33
C ALA A 287 10.58 -21.12 -1.25
N ALA A 288 10.36 -21.08 -2.57
CA ALA A 288 11.35 -21.48 -3.56
C ALA A 288 12.46 -20.44 -3.79
N VAL A 289 12.18 -19.17 -3.49
CA VAL A 289 13.08 -18.05 -3.80
C VAL A 289 13.56 -17.30 -2.56
N TRP A 290 12.83 -17.45 -1.46
CA TRP A 290 13.08 -16.83 -0.17
C TRP A 290 12.70 -17.86 0.90
N PRO A 291 13.60 -18.79 1.26
CA PRO A 291 13.26 -19.85 2.20
C PRO A 291 12.98 -19.28 3.59
N LYS A 292 12.09 -19.95 4.34
CA LYS A 292 11.82 -19.67 5.75
C LYS A 292 13.14 -19.50 6.52
N PRO A 293 13.32 -18.41 7.30
CA PRO A 293 14.51 -18.25 8.12
C PRO A 293 14.71 -19.47 9.03
N ALA A 294 15.95 -19.94 9.16
CA ALA A 294 16.25 -20.97 10.14
C ALA A 294 16.07 -20.40 11.56
N PRO A 295 15.51 -21.18 12.51
CA PRO A 295 15.32 -20.76 13.89
C PRO A 295 16.64 -20.42 14.60
#